data_AF-A0A3M8DGB6-F1
#
_entry.id   AF-A0A3M8DGB6-F1
#
_cell.length_a   1.000
_cell.length_b   1.000
_cell.length_c   1.000
_cell.angle_alpha   90.00
_cell.angle_beta   90.00
_cell.angle_gamma   90.00
#
_symmetry.space_group_name_H-M   'P 1'
#
loop_
_entity.id
_entity.type
_entity.pdbx_description
1 polymer ?
#
loop_
_entity_poly.entity_id
_entity_poly.type
_entity_poly.pdbx_seq_one_letter_code
_entity_poly.pdbx_strand_id
1 'polypeptide(L)'
;MKRAIMRNVQNVIFLLFTFGSGVFYFCFYLSSIVLGLALSFTVVGIPLLTNVLRTTQTFVQYERIQTKIYTDISIEPLTTSQRVKGNQWMQAKAELMNRKNWISVYWLMQKFVLGCICLVIGVLIYIGPVLFAFGPLLYPYLELYFFGIAVDSGLKALQMMSVGFILMIGCSKLGNGLVQVIGGYTRLMFKAIRG
;
A
#
# COMPACT_ATOMS: atom_id res chain seq x y z
N MET A 1 27.21 -8.01 -2.84
CA MET A 1 26.44 -6.91 -3.52
C MET A 1 25.14 -7.36 -4.17
N LYS A 2 25.08 -8.43 -5.01
CA LYS A 2 23.85 -8.87 -5.71
C LYS A 2 22.60 -9.00 -4.81
N ARG A 3 22.73 -9.59 -3.61
CA ARG A 3 21.61 -9.77 -2.67
C ARG A 3 21.00 -8.46 -2.15
N ALA A 4 21.82 -7.42 -1.93
CA ALA A 4 21.34 -6.13 -1.43
C ALA A 4 20.56 -5.36 -2.50
N ILE A 5 21.05 -5.40 -3.74
CA ILE A 5 20.37 -4.78 -4.90
C ILE A 5 19.03 -5.47 -5.14
N MET A 6 19.00 -6.81 -5.13
CA MET A 6 17.78 -7.58 -5.32
C MET A 6 16.72 -7.27 -4.26
N ARG A 7 17.12 -7.12 -2.98
CA ARG A 7 16.21 -6.74 -1.90
C ARG A 7 15.65 -5.33 -2.08
N ASN A 8 16.47 -4.37 -2.49
CA ASN A 8 15.99 -3.01 -2.78
C ASN A 8 14.98 -2.98 -3.93
N VAL A 9 15.23 -3.74 -5.01
CA VAL A 9 14.29 -3.86 -6.12
C VAL A 9 12.97 -4.50 -5.67
N GLN A 10 13.04 -5.57 -4.87
CA GLN A 10 11.84 -6.19 -4.29
C GLN A 10 11.05 -5.22 -3.41
N ASN A 11 11.73 -4.42 -2.58
CA ASN A 11 11.09 -3.41 -1.74
C ASN A 11 10.36 -2.36 -2.60
N VAL A 12 10.99 -1.85 -3.66
CA VAL A 12 10.37 -0.88 -4.59
C VAL A 12 9.15 -1.48 -5.27
N ILE A 13 9.27 -2.70 -5.81
CA ILE A 13 8.15 -3.40 -6.45
C ILE A 13 7.01 -3.58 -5.44
N PHE A 14 7.32 -3.99 -4.21
CA PHE A 14 6.32 -4.17 -3.17
C PHE A 14 5.62 -2.87 -2.76
N LEU A 15 6.37 -1.76 -2.66
CA LEU A 15 5.82 -0.43 -2.37
C LEU A 15 4.86 0.04 -3.49
N LEU A 16 5.27 -0.09 -4.74
CA LEU A 16 4.44 0.22 -5.91
C LEU A 16 3.20 -0.67 -5.95
N PHE A 17 3.34 -1.95 -5.65
CA PHE A 17 2.22 -2.89 -5.61
C PHE A 17 1.25 -2.57 -4.47
N THR A 18 1.76 -2.17 -3.30
CA THR A 18 0.96 -1.72 -2.15
C THR A 18 0.15 -0.47 -2.50
N PHE A 19 0.75 0.49 -3.21
CA PHE A 19 0.04 1.64 -3.72
C PHE A 19 -1.04 1.26 -4.75
N GLY A 20 -0.67 0.48 -5.77
CA GLY A 20 -1.59 0.06 -6.83
C GLY A 20 -2.80 -0.71 -6.30
N SER A 21 -2.57 -1.66 -5.38
CA SER A 21 -3.65 -2.39 -4.71
C SER A 21 -4.50 -1.48 -3.80
N GLY A 22 -3.89 -0.53 -3.09
CA GLY A 22 -4.62 0.48 -2.31
C GLY A 22 -5.56 1.34 -3.17
N VAL A 23 -5.09 1.84 -4.32
CA VAL A 23 -5.90 2.59 -5.30
C VAL A 23 -7.04 1.72 -5.82
N PHE A 24 -6.74 0.48 -6.22
CA PHE A 24 -7.74 -0.45 -6.72
C PHE A 24 -8.85 -0.69 -5.69
N TYR A 25 -8.51 -0.99 -4.44
CA TYR A 25 -9.51 -1.21 -3.39
C TYR A 25 -10.34 0.03 -3.11
N PHE A 26 -9.69 1.19 -3.01
CA PHE A 26 -10.41 2.44 -2.78
C PHE A 26 -11.41 2.73 -3.89
N CYS A 27 -10.98 2.69 -5.15
CA CYS A 27 -11.87 2.94 -6.30
C CYS A 27 -12.98 1.89 -6.41
N PHE A 28 -12.64 0.61 -6.23
CA PHE A 28 -13.61 -0.49 -6.30
C PHE A 28 -14.69 -0.35 -5.23
N TYR A 29 -14.32 -0.17 -3.95
CA TYR A 29 -15.27 -0.06 -2.86
C TYR A 29 -16.06 1.24 -2.89
N LEU A 30 -15.41 2.37 -3.17
CA LEU A 30 -16.09 3.66 -3.26
C LEU A 30 -17.16 3.59 -4.35
N SER A 31 -16.80 3.16 -5.56
CA SER A 31 -17.75 3.06 -6.68
C SER A 31 -18.86 2.05 -6.38
N SER A 32 -18.53 0.89 -5.83
CA SER A 32 -19.51 -0.15 -5.51
C SER A 32 -20.49 0.25 -4.42
N ILE A 33 -20.03 0.93 -3.37
CA ILE A 33 -20.88 1.40 -2.28
C ILE A 33 -21.77 2.53 -2.77
N VAL A 34 -21.22 3.50 -3.49
CA VAL A 34 -22.00 4.61 -4.04
C VAL A 34 -23.06 4.10 -5.02
N LEU A 35 -22.68 3.23 -5.96
CA LEU A 35 -23.63 2.62 -6.90
C LEU A 35 -24.64 1.71 -6.20
N GLY A 36 -24.20 0.93 -5.22
CA GLY A 36 -25.07 0.03 -4.46
C GLY A 36 -26.11 0.81 -3.64
N LEU A 37 -25.71 1.90 -2.99
CA LEU A 37 -26.62 2.79 -2.25
C LEU A 37 -27.53 3.56 -3.21
N ALA A 38 -26.99 4.10 -4.29
CA ALA A 38 -27.77 4.77 -5.31
C ALA A 38 -28.80 3.83 -5.94
N LEU A 39 -28.48 2.55 -6.15
CA LEU A 39 -29.40 1.55 -6.66
C LEU A 39 -30.21 0.86 -5.55
N SER A 40 -30.04 1.19 -4.27
CA SER A 40 -30.78 0.52 -3.19
C SER A 40 -32.28 0.84 -3.19
N PHE A 41 -32.68 1.96 -3.81
CA PHE A 41 -34.11 2.20 -4.08
C PHE A 41 -34.67 1.18 -5.07
N THR A 42 -33.82 0.62 -5.93
CA THR A 42 -34.16 -0.53 -6.76
C THR A 42 -33.88 -1.82 -5.99
N VAL A 43 -34.67 -2.86 -6.23
CA VAL A 43 -34.43 -4.20 -5.66
C VAL A 43 -33.02 -4.74 -6.02
N VAL A 44 -32.36 -4.15 -7.03
CA VAL A 44 -31.04 -4.55 -7.55
C VAL A 44 -29.86 -4.09 -6.68
N GLY A 45 -29.99 -3.01 -5.91
CA GLY A 45 -28.87 -2.46 -5.12
C GLY A 45 -28.37 -3.39 -4.02
N ILE A 46 -29.30 -4.08 -3.34
CA ILE A 46 -28.99 -5.01 -2.24
C ILE A 46 -28.17 -6.23 -2.73
N PRO A 47 -28.54 -6.93 -3.82
CA PRO A 47 -27.71 -7.96 -4.43
C PRO A 47 -26.31 -7.47 -4.83
N LEU A 48 -26.21 -6.24 -5.36
CA LEU A 48 -24.93 -5.66 -5.79
C LEU A 48 -23.98 -5.45 -4.60
N LEU A 49 -24.46 -4.81 -3.53
CA LEU A 49 -23.71 -4.63 -2.29
C LEU A 49 -23.29 -5.97 -1.67
N THR A 50 -24.18 -6.97 -1.70
CA THR A 50 -23.88 -8.30 -1.18
C THR A 50 -22.72 -8.96 -1.94
N ASN A 51 -22.72 -8.88 -3.27
CA ASN A 51 -21.62 -9.43 -4.08
C ASN A 51 -20.28 -8.73 -3.79
N VAL A 52 -20.30 -7.43 -3.51
CA VAL A 52 -19.10 -6.65 -3.14
C VAL A 52 -18.58 -7.04 -1.76
N LEU A 53 -19.46 -7.30 -0.80
CA LEU A 53 -19.04 -7.82 0.50
C LEU A 53 -18.44 -9.21 0.40
N ARG A 54 -18.91 -10.06 -0.55
CA ARG A 54 -18.32 -11.38 -0.79
C ARG A 54 -16.89 -11.31 -1.33
N THR A 55 -16.61 -10.39 -2.26
CA THR A 55 -15.24 -10.24 -2.79
C THR A 55 -14.25 -9.75 -1.74
N THR A 56 -14.74 -9.10 -0.68
CA THR A 56 -13.92 -8.57 0.42
C THR A 56 -13.10 -9.65 1.12
N GLN A 57 -13.68 -10.83 1.37
CA GLN A 57 -12.94 -11.93 1.98
C GLN A 57 -11.78 -12.40 1.09
N THR A 58 -12.00 -12.46 -0.23
CA THR A 58 -10.97 -12.81 -1.20
C THR A 58 -9.83 -11.79 -1.20
N PHE A 59 -10.15 -10.49 -1.15
CA PHE A 59 -9.13 -9.44 -1.12
C PHE A 59 -8.33 -9.45 0.18
N VAL A 60 -8.95 -9.67 1.34
CA VAL A 60 -8.21 -9.82 2.61
C VAL A 60 -7.24 -11.01 2.57
N GLN A 61 -7.63 -12.13 1.94
CA GLN A 61 -6.73 -13.27 1.77
C GLN A 61 -5.60 -13.00 0.77
N TYR A 62 -5.87 -12.23 -0.28
CA TYR A 62 -4.85 -11.79 -1.23
C TYR A 62 -3.79 -10.92 -0.55
N GLU A 63 -4.20 -10.00 0.32
CA GLU A 63 -3.31 -9.17 1.14
C GLU A 63 -2.42 -9.98 2.06
N ARG A 64 -2.96 -11.05 2.65
CA ARG A 64 -2.19 -12.01 3.44
C ARG A 64 -1.13 -12.72 2.59
N ILE A 65 -1.48 -13.18 1.38
CA ILE A 65 -0.54 -13.87 0.49
C ILE A 65 0.60 -12.93 0.09
N GLN A 66 0.29 -11.69 -0.31
CA GLN A 66 1.32 -10.70 -0.59
C GLN A 66 2.23 -10.46 0.63
N THR A 67 1.64 -10.23 1.80
CA THR A 67 2.41 -9.96 3.02
C THR A 67 3.33 -11.14 3.35
N LYS A 68 2.87 -12.38 3.17
CA LYS A 68 3.69 -13.57 3.34
C LYS A 68 4.85 -13.63 2.33
N ILE A 69 4.59 -13.36 1.04
CA ILE A 69 5.61 -13.43 -0.02
C ILE A 69 6.70 -12.37 0.19
N TYR A 70 6.32 -11.15 0.54
CA TYR A 70 7.24 -10.00 0.55
C TYR A 70 7.80 -9.64 1.93
N THR A 71 7.10 -10.00 3.02
CA THR A 71 7.49 -9.64 4.39
C THR A 71 7.86 -10.86 5.24
N ASP A 72 7.65 -12.09 4.73
CA ASP A 72 7.77 -13.36 5.46
C ASP A 72 6.92 -13.45 6.74
N ILE A 73 5.98 -12.51 6.93
CA ILE A 73 5.05 -12.52 8.05
C ILE A 73 3.91 -13.47 7.72
N SER A 74 3.94 -14.65 8.34
CA SER A 74 2.80 -15.57 8.31
C SER A 74 1.69 -15.06 9.21
N ILE A 75 0.54 -14.78 8.62
CA ILE A 75 -0.72 -14.50 9.33
C ILE A 75 -1.59 -15.75 9.17
N GLU A 76 -2.39 -16.11 10.16
CA GLU A 76 -3.35 -17.20 10.01
C GLU A 76 -4.52 -16.80 9.09
N PRO A 77 -5.04 -17.72 8.26
CA PRO A 77 -6.20 -17.42 7.44
C PRO A 77 -7.42 -17.10 8.32
N LEU A 78 -8.30 -16.22 7.81
CA LEU A 78 -9.63 -16.06 8.40
C LEU A 78 -10.45 -17.32 8.11
N THR A 79 -11.21 -17.77 9.12
CA THR A 79 -12.20 -18.83 8.94
C THR A 79 -13.29 -18.30 8.02
N THR A 80 -13.41 -18.90 6.83
CA THR A 80 -14.50 -18.58 5.91
C THR A 80 -15.82 -18.95 6.59
N SER A 81 -16.69 -17.96 6.80
CA SER A 81 -18.04 -18.22 7.29
C SER A 81 -18.72 -19.22 6.35
N GLN A 82 -19.17 -20.36 6.88
CA GLN A 82 -19.92 -21.34 6.10
C GLN A 82 -21.14 -20.65 5.47
N ARG A 83 -21.36 -20.91 4.18
CA ARG A 83 -22.58 -20.47 3.50
C ARG A 83 -23.76 -21.09 4.24
N VAL A 84 -24.63 -20.25 4.80
CA VAL A 84 -25.92 -20.69 5.32
C VAL A 84 -26.72 -21.21 4.11
N LYS A 85 -26.97 -22.53 4.04
CA LYS A 85 -27.87 -23.12 3.04
C LYS A 85 -29.27 -22.56 3.30
N GLY A 86 -29.71 -21.57 2.53
CA GLY A 86 -30.99 -20.90 2.71
C GLY A 86 -31.32 -19.91 1.61
N ASN A 87 -32.45 -19.21 1.73
CA ASN A 87 -32.94 -18.22 0.79
C ASN A 87 -31.89 -17.10 0.56
N GLN A 88 -31.56 -16.82 -0.71
CA GLN A 88 -30.51 -15.87 -1.10
C GLN A 88 -30.72 -14.47 -0.50
N TRP A 89 -31.99 -14.06 -0.33
CA TRP A 89 -32.35 -12.79 0.30
C TRP A 89 -31.98 -12.74 1.80
N MET A 90 -32.24 -13.83 2.51
CA MET A 90 -31.93 -13.94 3.94
C MET A 90 -30.42 -13.97 4.17
N GLN A 91 -29.69 -14.61 3.26
CA GLN A 91 -28.22 -14.61 3.26
C GLN A 91 -27.65 -13.22 2.95
N ALA A 92 -28.20 -12.51 1.96
CA ALA A 92 -27.80 -11.14 1.62
C ALA A 92 -27.96 -10.19 2.81
N LYS A 93 -29.13 -10.24 3.48
CA LYS A 93 -29.38 -9.45 4.69
C LYS A 93 -28.40 -9.78 5.81
N ALA A 94 -28.10 -11.06 6.03
CA ALA A 94 -27.14 -11.49 7.05
C ALA A 94 -25.71 -11.02 6.75
N GLU A 95 -25.27 -11.07 5.49
CA GLU A 95 -23.95 -10.60 5.06
C GLU A 95 -23.82 -9.07 5.20
N LEU A 96 -24.89 -8.31 4.90
CA LEU A 96 -24.95 -6.86 5.07
C LEU A 96 -24.98 -6.42 6.53
N MET A 97 -25.65 -7.16 7.41
CA MET A 97 -25.67 -6.85 8.84
C MET A 97 -24.39 -7.28 9.57
N ASN A 98 -23.51 -8.05 8.92
CA ASN A 98 -22.28 -8.51 9.54
C ASN A 98 -21.25 -7.38 9.64
N ARG A 99 -21.03 -6.88 10.87
CA ARG A 99 -20.05 -5.84 11.19
C ARG A 99 -18.62 -6.18 10.70
N LYS A 100 -18.23 -7.47 10.68
CA LYS A 100 -16.89 -7.89 10.26
C LYS A 100 -16.61 -7.60 8.79
N ASN A 101 -17.63 -7.69 7.93
CA ASN A 101 -17.49 -7.38 6.51
C ASN A 101 -17.20 -5.88 6.32
N TRP A 102 -17.93 -5.00 7.02
CA TRP A 102 -17.71 -3.56 6.96
C TRP A 102 -16.37 -3.12 7.55
N ILE A 103 -15.92 -3.77 8.64
CA ILE A 103 -14.57 -3.57 9.18
C ILE A 103 -13.53 -3.94 8.11
N SER A 104 -13.70 -5.07 7.43
CA SER A 104 -12.78 -5.51 6.37
C SER A 104 -12.71 -4.51 5.21
N VAL A 105 -13.86 -3.99 4.76
CA VAL A 105 -13.93 -2.94 3.73
C VAL A 105 -13.21 -1.67 4.19
N TYR A 106 -13.48 -1.22 5.42
CA TYR A 106 -12.84 -0.03 5.98
C TYR A 106 -11.31 -0.15 5.99
N TRP A 107 -10.78 -1.29 6.46
CA TRP A 107 -9.34 -1.54 6.44
C TRP A 107 -8.79 -1.66 5.01
N LEU A 108 -9.51 -2.23 4.05
CA LEU A 108 -9.02 -2.24 2.67
C LEU A 108 -8.98 -0.84 2.05
N MET A 109 -9.95 0.02 2.36
CA MET A 109 -9.96 1.42 1.89
C MET A 109 -8.84 2.26 2.50
N GLN A 110 -8.53 2.07 3.79
CA GLN A 110 -7.43 2.78 4.46
C GLN A 110 -6.04 2.46 3.87
N LYS A 111 -5.92 1.32 3.16
CA LYS A 111 -4.68 0.96 2.46
C LYS A 111 -4.28 1.99 1.40
N PHE A 112 -5.23 2.74 0.83
CA PHE A 112 -4.92 3.84 -0.08
C PHE A 112 -4.04 4.91 0.56
N VAL A 113 -4.39 5.35 1.78
CA VAL A 113 -3.61 6.37 2.51
C VAL A 113 -2.20 5.84 2.81
N LEU A 114 -2.11 4.59 3.26
CA LEU A 114 -0.83 3.94 3.52
C LEU A 114 0.00 3.82 2.23
N GLY A 115 -0.62 3.46 1.11
CA GLY A 115 0.00 3.38 -0.20
C GLY A 115 0.53 4.74 -0.67
N CYS A 116 -0.22 5.82 -0.50
CA CYS A 116 0.21 7.19 -0.82
C CYS A 116 1.43 7.59 0.01
N ILE A 117 1.40 7.35 1.33
CA ILE A 117 2.54 7.62 2.22
C ILE A 117 3.77 6.83 1.76
N CYS A 118 3.60 5.54 1.47
CA CYS A 118 4.67 4.67 0.97
C CYS A 118 5.24 5.15 -0.36
N LEU A 119 4.39 5.65 -1.27
CA LEU A 119 4.81 6.20 -2.56
C LEU A 119 5.61 7.48 -2.37
N VAL A 120 5.11 8.45 -1.59
CA VAL A 120 5.80 9.72 -1.34
C VAL A 120 7.16 9.46 -0.69
N ILE A 121 7.18 8.65 0.38
CA ILE A 121 8.42 8.28 1.06
C ILE A 121 9.35 7.53 0.11
N GLY A 122 8.84 6.57 -0.66
CA GLY A 122 9.61 5.83 -1.65
C GLY A 122 10.24 6.75 -2.70
N VAL A 123 9.47 7.65 -3.28
CA VAL A 123 9.96 8.64 -4.25
C VAL A 123 11.07 9.50 -3.65
N LEU A 124 10.87 10.04 -2.43
CA LEU A 124 11.90 10.84 -1.76
C LEU A 124 13.18 10.04 -1.48
N ILE A 125 13.04 8.80 -1.04
CA ILE A 125 14.13 7.90 -0.67
C ILE A 125 14.88 7.35 -1.88
N TYR A 126 14.21 7.11 -3.01
CA TYR A 126 14.85 6.50 -4.19
C TYR A 126 15.26 7.54 -5.24
N ILE A 127 14.45 8.57 -5.49
CA ILE A 127 14.76 9.59 -6.50
C ILE A 127 15.69 10.66 -5.94
N GLY A 128 15.50 11.06 -4.68
CA GLY A 128 16.31 12.11 -4.04
C GLY A 128 17.82 11.81 -4.07
N PRO A 129 18.29 10.66 -3.55
CA PRO A 129 19.71 10.31 -3.56
C PRO A 129 20.30 10.17 -4.96
N VAL A 130 19.50 9.74 -5.94
CA VAL A 130 19.92 9.66 -7.34
C VAL A 130 20.19 11.06 -7.89
N LEU A 131 19.27 12.01 -7.66
CA LEU A 131 19.49 13.41 -8.04
C LEU A 131 20.73 14.01 -7.37
N PHE A 132 20.94 13.74 -6.08
CA PHE A 132 22.14 14.17 -5.35
C PHE A 132 23.42 13.55 -5.92
N ALA A 133 23.40 12.27 -6.30
CA ALA A 133 24.55 11.59 -6.90
C ALA A 133 24.92 12.16 -8.29
N PHE A 134 23.92 12.62 -9.05
CA PHE A 134 24.12 13.31 -10.32
C PHE A 134 24.34 14.83 -10.18
N GLY A 135 24.47 15.34 -8.95
CA GLY A 135 24.71 16.77 -8.67
C GLY A 135 25.85 17.40 -9.49
N PRO A 136 27.05 16.76 -9.60
CA PRO A 136 28.15 17.28 -10.41
C PRO A 136 27.88 17.38 -11.91
N LEU A 137 26.88 16.66 -12.42
CA LEU A 137 26.49 16.70 -13.84
C LEU A 137 25.35 17.69 -14.09
N LEU A 138 24.53 17.95 -13.07
CA LEU A 138 23.32 18.76 -13.15
C LEU A 138 23.54 20.23 -12.74
N TYR A 139 24.54 20.52 -11.90
CA TYR A 139 24.82 21.89 -11.44
C TYR A 139 25.09 22.93 -12.54
N PRO A 140 25.62 22.60 -13.75
CA PRO A 140 25.80 23.59 -14.81
C PRO A 140 24.48 23.95 -15.52
N TYR A 141 23.45 23.12 -15.40
CA TYR A 141 22.19 23.26 -16.14
C TYR A 141 21.01 23.66 -15.25
N LEU A 142 21.12 23.45 -13.94
CA LEU A 142 20.07 23.68 -12.96
C LEU A 142 20.63 24.48 -11.77
N GLU A 143 19.88 25.48 -11.32
CA GLU A 143 20.16 26.16 -10.05
C GLU A 143 19.84 25.19 -8.89
N LEU A 144 20.86 24.46 -8.45
CA LEU A 144 20.74 23.52 -7.34
C LEU A 144 21.06 24.24 -6.02
N TYR A 145 20.12 24.19 -5.10
CA TYR A 145 20.28 24.68 -3.73
C TYR A 145 20.49 23.49 -2.79
N PHE A 146 21.62 23.49 -2.09
CA PHE A 146 21.92 22.51 -1.04
C PHE A 146 21.84 23.21 0.32
N PHE A 147 20.83 22.88 1.13
CA PHE A 147 20.63 23.49 2.45
C PHE A 147 20.49 25.03 2.43
N GLY A 148 19.95 25.59 1.34
CA GLY A 148 19.82 27.04 1.13
C GLY A 148 21.05 27.72 0.54
N ILE A 149 22.11 26.96 0.22
CA ILE A 149 23.34 27.47 -0.41
C ILE A 149 23.36 27.03 -1.87
N ALA A 150 23.59 27.96 -2.79
CA ALA A 150 23.73 27.67 -4.21
C ALA A 150 25.01 26.84 -4.49
N VAL A 151 24.88 25.81 -5.33
CA VAL A 151 25.95 24.86 -5.68
C VAL A 151 26.70 25.36 -6.92
N ASP A 152 27.52 26.39 -6.72
CA ASP A 152 28.19 27.11 -7.83
C ASP A 152 29.63 26.63 -8.08
N SER A 153 30.08 25.62 -7.32
CA SER A 153 31.47 25.16 -7.33
C SER A 153 31.54 23.64 -7.38
N GLY A 154 32.49 23.12 -8.16
CA GLY A 154 32.73 21.68 -8.27
C GLY A 154 32.99 20.99 -6.92
N LEU A 155 33.60 21.70 -5.95
CA LEU A 155 33.80 21.16 -4.60
C LEU A 155 32.47 20.97 -3.85
N LYS A 156 31.55 21.95 -3.93
CA LYS A 156 30.20 21.87 -3.33
C LYS A 156 29.39 20.74 -3.98
N ALA A 157 29.50 20.57 -5.29
CA ALA A 157 28.84 19.48 -6.02
C ALA A 157 29.38 18.10 -5.62
N LEU A 158 30.69 17.98 -5.35
CA LEU A 158 31.29 16.74 -4.87
C LEU A 158 30.83 16.36 -3.46
N GLN A 159 30.64 17.36 -2.59
CA GLN A 159 30.05 17.17 -1.25
C GLN A 159 28.58 16.74 -1.33
N MET A 160 27.80 17.32 -2.24
CA MET A 160 26.42 16.92 -2.50
C MET A 160 26.33 15.46 -2.98
N MET A 161 27.25 15.06 -3.87
CA MET A 161 27.38 13.68 -4.35
C MET A 161 27.70 12.70 -3.21
N SER A 162 28.66 13.03 -2.33
CA SER A 162 29.01 12.14 -1.21
C SER A 162 27.84 11.96 -0.23
N VAL A 163 27.09 13.03 0.06
CA VAL A 163 25.85 12.96 0.86
C VAL A 163 24.80 12.08 0.17
N GLY A 164 24.65 12.18 -1.15
CA GLY A 164 23.77 11.31 -1.94
C GLY A 164 24.10 9.82 -1.77
N PHE A 165 25.39 9.44 -1.83
CA PHE A 165 25.81 8.06 -1.60
C PHE A 165 25.54 7.57 -0.17
N ILE A 166 25.77 8.42 0.84
CA ILE A 166 25.47 8.09 2.25
C ILE A 166 23.97 7.87 2.44
N LEU A 167 23.14 8.74 1.87
CA LEU A 167 21.68 8.60 1.87
C LEU A 167 21.26 7.29 1.22
N MET A 168 21.83 6.95 0.06
CA MET A 168 21.52 5.71 -0.67
C MET A 168 21.79 4.45 0.16
N ILE A 169 22.81 4.45 1.03
CA ILE A 169 23.07 3.37 1.99
C ILE A 169 21.98 3.33 3.08
N GLY A 170 21.63 4.50 3.64
CA GLY A 170 20.57 4.63 4.65
C GLY A 170 19.18 4.21 4.16
N CYS A 171 18.87 4.49 2.89
CA CYS A 171 17.61 4.17 2.22
C CYS A 171 17.27 2.67 2.25
N SER A 172 18.30 1.80 2.23
CA SER A 172 18.11 0.34 2.33
C SER A 172 17.46 -0.11 3.66
N LYS A 173 17.71 0.63 4.75
CA LYS A 173 17.11 0.38 6.06
C LYS A 173 15.68 0.91 6.14
N LEU A 174 15.42 2.08 5.54
CA LEU A 174 14.09 2.68 5.50
C LEU A 174 13.11 1.85 4.67
N GLY A 175 13.53 1.33 3.51
CA GLY A 175 12.71 0.44 2.69
C GLY A 175 12.28 -0.82 3.46
N ASN A 176 13.19 -1.39 4.25
CA ASN A 176 12.86 -2.50 5.15
C ASN A 176 11.86 -2.11 6.25
N GLY A 177 12.00 -0.92 6.83
CA GLY A 177 11.05 -0.40 7.81
C GLY A 177 9.64 -0.26 7.25
N LEU A 178 9.50 0.27 6.04
CA LEU A 178 8.20 0.38 5.35
C LEU A 178 7.55 -0.98 5.12
N VAL A 179 8.33 -1.96 4.68
CA VAL A 179 7.88 -3.35 4.50
C VAL A 179 7.34 -3.92 5.82
N GLN A 180 8.02 -3.68 6.94
CA GLN A 180 7.54 -4.08 8.26
C GLN A 180 6.27 -3.34 8.69
N VAL A 181 6.14 -2.04 8.40
CA VAL A 181 4.93 -1.26 8.69
C VAL A 181 3.73 -1.81 7.92
N ILE A 182 3.90 -2.14 6.63
CA ILE A 182 2.84 -2.75 5.82
C ILE A 182 2.46 -4.13 6.37
N GLY A 183 3.43 -4.96 6.75
CA GLY A 183 3.14 -6.24 7.38
C GLY A 183 2.43 -6.12 8.74
N GLY A 184 2.81 -5.12 9.53
CA GLY A 184 2.15 -4.77 10.79
C GLY A 184 0.71 -4.31 10.58
N TYR A 185 0.48 -3.51 9.53
CA TYR A 185 -0.86 -3.09 9.10
C TYR A 185 -1.76 -4.30 8.77
N THR A 186 -1.28 -5.23 7.96
CA THR A 186 -2.03 -6.45 7.63
C THR A 186 -2.34 -7.27 8.89
N ARG A 187 -1.41 -7.35 9.85
CA ARG A 187 -1.65 -8.02 11.13
C ARG A 187 -2.74 -7.32 11.95
N LEU A 188 -2.73 -5.99 12.03
CA LEU A 188 -3.76 -5.21 12.73
C LEU A 188 -5.12 -5.36 12.06
N MET A 189 -5.18 -5.35 10.73
CA MET A 189 -6.40 -5.62 9.97
C MET A 189 -6.99 -6.99 10.35
N PHE A 190 -6.18 -8.05 10.33
CA PHE A 190 -6.65 -9.40 10.69
C PHE A 190 -7.11 -9.50 12.15
N LYS A 191 -6.42 -8.82 13.09
CA LYS A 191 -6.82 -8.75 14.49
C LYS A 191 -8.19 -8.06 14.64
N ALA A 192 -8.37 -6.91 13.98
CA ALA A 192 -9.62 -6.16 14.01
C ALA A 192 -10.80 -6.92 13.38
N ILE A 193 -10.56 -7.74 12.36
CA ILE A 193 -11.60 -8.56 11.72
C ILE A 193 -12.00 -9.76 12.62
N ARG A 194 -11.04 -10.35 13.35
CA ARG A 194 -11.33 -11.48 14.26
C ARG A 194 -12.16 -11.05 15.48
N GLY A 195 -11.88 -9.86 16.03
CA GLY A 195 -12.47 -9.35 17.27
C GLY A 195 -11.58 -9.65 18.45
#